data_AF-A0A7H9DND8-F1
#
_entry.id   AF-A0A7H9DND8-F1
#
_cell.length_a   1.000
_cell.length_b   1.000
_cell.length_c   1.000
_cell.angle_alpha   90.00
_cell.angle_beta   90.00
_cell.angle_gamma   90.00
#
_symmetry.space_group_name_H-M   'P 1'
#
loop_
_entity.id
_entity.type
_entity.pdbx_description
1 polymer ?
#
loop_
_entity_poly.entity_id
_entity_poly.type
_entity_poly.pdbx_seq_one_letter_code
_entity_poly.pdbx_strand_id
1 'polypeptide(L)'
;MRNYFFILIVTICTILQAQIKLKGSVKDSNNLPISYCSIGIKNSEVGAITDENGNFSIEIPENLSKSQLIFDALGYDEISKSIEEVQQNSIIILNEKSISLSEVTLKTEKMKEKIIGQKTRPMLTFSKMFNQNVPTIEQGNIFEIYPNTKLNAFNFHIIPSSKYEEITLKVNIYVVKNGLPTESLLDENIIYKTSTTGWQKIDLTPYKFRFKNVDKIAVTLQLVDYKKLAQEDFVFGVSAKKSLAKDLLFRYQSQGNWEASAGVFIANLDILYSKDKLTINEEKPEEIDAKTKELISYYQHKESAKKSIYGKNKSGKYIDINDAKIYYEEYGQGEPLIFLHGNNGSIEDFYQQIPFFAKHYRVIVVDTRGQGRSTDLTNTPYTYEEFANDLFQVIQKLNLKKVNLVGWSDGGNTALIFNVQHSELVNKIIIIGAVLNPNGVSKELIENLKSLANKPSENANLRLIELMLNEPNITKSELNKIQNPVLVIAGEKDEVKESYTKEIQQNISKAELLIIPNSTHYVPFEQPKILNEAILKFLKK
;
A
#
# COMPACT_ATOMS: atom_id res chain seq x y z
N MET A 1 22.42 -82.37 -10.91
CA MET A 1 21.29 -81.42 -10.80
C MET A 1 21.87 -80.04 -10.58
N ARG A 2 21.74 -79.14 -11.57
CA ARG A 2 22.35 -77.81 -11.61
C ARG A 2 21.21 -76.79 -11.52
N ASN A 3 21.03 -76.16 -10.35
CA ASN A 3 19.98 -75.17 -10.12
C ASN A 3 20.43 -73.82 -10.69
N TYR A 4 19.68 -73.30 -11.67
CA TYR A 4 19.83 -71.94 -12.16
C TYR A 4 18.90 -71.01 -11.39
N PHE A 5 19.50 -70.00 -10.73
CA PHE A 5 18.80 -68.88 -10.12
C PHE A 5 18.45 -67.86 -11.24
N PHE A 6 17.16 -67.61 -11.48
CA PHE A 6 16.71 -66.52 -12.34
C PHE A 6 16.60 -65.24 -11.49
N ILE A 7 17.44 -64.25 -11.77
CA ILE A 7 17.33 -62.90 -11.21
C ILE A 7 16.40 -62.10 -12.13
N LEU A 8 15.22 -61.73 -11.61
CA LEU A 8 14.28 -60.83 -12.27
C LEU A 8 14.78 -59.39 -12.09
N ILE A 9 15.38 -58.81 -13.13
CA ILE A 9 15.72 -57.38 -13.17
C ILE A 9 14.46 -56.62 -13.54
N VAL A 10 13.81 -55.99 -12.56
CA VAL A 10 12.72 -55.04 -12.80
C VAL A 10 13.34 -53.72 -13.24
N THR A 11 13.28 -53.43 -14.54
CA THR A 11 13.66 -52.13 -15.10
C THR A 11 12.52 -51.14 -14.81
N ILE A 12 12.69 -50.26 -13.84
CA ILE A 12 11.76 -49.15 -13.60
C ILE A 12 11.99 -48.14 -14.73
N CYS A 13 11.13 -48.16 -15.74
CA CYS A 13 11.06 -47.14 -16.77
C CYS A 13 10.49 -45.86 -16.12
N THR A 14 11.35 -44.88 -15.84
CA THR A 14 10.88 -43.52 -15.52
C THR A 14 10.42 -42.88 -16.82
N ILE A 15 9.10 -42.85 -17.04
CA ILE A 15 8.50 -42.07 -18.12
C ILE A 15 8.70 -40.59 -17.73
N LEU A 16 9.60 -39.90 -18.42
CA LEU A 16 9.68 -38.44 -18.38
C LEU A 16 8.39 -37.89 -18.98
N GLN A 17 7.43 -37.52 -18.13
CA GLN A 17 6.26 -36.77 -18.58
C GLN A 17 6.72 -35.38 -19.01
N ALA A 18 6.34 -34.97 -20.22
CA ALA A 18 6.60 -33.61 -20.68
C ALA A 18 5.83 -32.61 -19.80
N GLN A 19 6.48 -31.48 -19.51
CA GLN A 19 5.97 -30.42 -18.64
C GLN A 19 6.00 -29.10 -19.40
N ILE A 20 4.92 -28.33 -19.28
CA ILE A 20 4.82 -26.96 -19.78
C ILE A 20 5.41 -26.04 -18.72
N LYS A 21 6.45 -25.28 -19.07
CA LYS A 21 7.05 -24.29 -18.19
C LYS A 21 6.59 -22.89 -18.58
N LEU A 22 5.91 -22.20 -17.68
CA LEU A 22 5.47 -20.82 -17.88
C LEU A 22 6.25 -19.88 -16.99
N LYS A 23 6.55 -18.70 -17.53
CA LYS A 23 7.13 -17.56 -16.80
C LYS A 23 6.36 -16.30 -17.14
N GLY A 24 6.19 -15.44 -16.16
CA GLY A 24 5.49 -14.18 -16.34
C GLY A 24 5.58 -13.26 -15.15
N SER A 25 4.81 -12.17 -15.18
CA SER A 25 4.69 -11.20 -14.10
C SER A 25 3.23 -10.86 -13.84
N VAL A 26 2.84 -10.73 -12.58
CA VAL A 26 1.54 -10.24 -12.14
C VAL A 26 1.67 -8.79 -11.73
N LYS A 27 0.76 -7.94 -12.21
CA LYS A 27 0.76 -6.49 -11.98
C LYS A 27 -0.65 -5.98 -11.72
N ASP A 28 -0.76 -4.79 -11.15
CA ASP A 28 -2.03 -4.09 -11.02
C ASP A 28 -2.39 -3.33 -12.32
N SER A 29 -3.56 -2.70 -12.34
CA SER A 29 -4.04 -1.85 -13.46
C SER A 29 -3.14 -0.63 -13.73
N ASN A 30 -2.29 -0.24 -12.77
CA ASN A 30 -1.29 0.81 -12.88
C ASN A 30 0.09 0.30 -13.33
N ASN A 31 0.21 -0.99 -13.67
CA ASN A 31 1.43 -1.68 -14.08
C ASN A 31 2.51 -1.76 -12.98
N LEU A 32 2.13 -1.63 -11.70
CA LEU A 32 2.97 -1.93 -10.55
C LEU A 32 2.97 -3.44 -10.27
N PRO A 33 4.11 -4.02 -9.85
CA PRO A 33 4.21 -5.45 -9.57
C PRO A 33 3.37 -5.87 -8.36
N ILE A 34 2.65 -6.97 -8.48
CA ILE A 34 1.92 -7.60 -7.37
C ILE A 34 2.74 -8.75 -6.81
N SER A 35 3.32 -8.51 -5.63
CA SER A 35 4.13 -9.50 -4.92
C SER A 35 3.27 -10.55 -4.20
N TYR A 36 3.79 -11.77 -4.11
CA TYR A 36 3.18 -12.90 -3.40
C TYR A 36 1.74 -13.25 -3.82
N CYS A 37 1.42 -13.02 -5.10
CA CYS A 37 0.21 -13.52 -5.76
C CYS A 37 0.30 -15.04 -5.87
N SER A 38 -0.75 -15.71 -5.41
CA SER A 38 -0.89 -17.16 -5.53
C SER A 38 -1.36 -17.53 -6.91
N ILE A 39 -0.66 -18.48 -7.54
CA ILE A 39 -0.95 -18.97 -8.87
C ILE A 39 -1.13 -20.48 -8.80
N GLY A 40 -2.20 -21.03 -9.36
CA GLY A 40 -2.34 -22.48 -9.37
C GLY A 40 -3.54 -22.99 -10.15
N ILE A 41 -3.63 -24.31 -10.21
CA ILE A 41 -4.76 -25.02 -10.82
C ILE A 41 -5.59 -25.66 -9.70
N LYS A 42 -6.88 -25.36 -9.68
CA LYS A 42 -7.81 -25.86 -8.65
C LYS A 42 -7.78 -27.39 -8.56
N ASN A 43 -7.77 -27.91 -7.33
CA ASN A 43 -7.76 -29.35 -7.04
C ASN A 43 -6.59 -30.11 -7.67
N SER A 44 -5.43 -29.47 -7.82
CA SER A 44 -4.21 -30.09 -8.33
C SER A 44 -3.02 -29.84 -7.40
N GLU A 45 -1.90 -30.49 -7.71
CA GLU A 45 -0.58 -30.22 -7.12
C GLU A 45 0.25 -29.26 -8.00
N VAL A 46 -0.37 -28.43 -8.84
CA VAL A 46 0.30 -27.39 -9.62
C VAL A 46 0.07 -25.99 -9.05
N GLY A 47 1.15 -25.34 -8.61
CA GLY A 47 1.11 -24.02 -8.00
C GLY A 47 2.44 -23.29 -8.02
N ALA A 48 2.36 -21.97 -7.95
CA ALA A 48 3.49 -21.05 -7.83
C ALA A 48 3.05 -19.80 -7.05
N ILE A 49 4.01 -18.98 -6.67
CA ILE A 49 3.79 -17.69 -6.01
C ILE A 49 4.68 -16.66 -6.70
N THR A 50 4.22 -15.42 -6.83
CA THR A 50 5.09 -14.35 -7.35
C THR A 50 6.15 -13.90 -6.33
N ASP A 51 7.33 -13.54 -6.82
CA ASP A 51 8.39 -12.93 -6.03
C ASP A 51 8.04 -11.48 -5.59
N GLU A 52 8.96 -10.82 -4.91
CA GLU A 52 8.82 -9.42 -4.48
C GLU A 52 8.63 -8.42 -5.64
N ASN A 53 9.03 -8.80 -6.85
CA ASN A 53 8.91 -8.02 -8.08
C ASN A 53 7.73 -8.48 -8.95
N GLY A 54 6.84 -9.34 -8.42
CA GLY A 54 5.67 -9.83 -9.10
C GLY A 54 5.93 -10.90 -10.16
N ASN A 55 7.15 -11.44 -10.28
CA ASN A 55 7.49 -12.45 -11.27
C ASN A 55 7.16 -13.86 -10.77
N PHE A 56 6.74 -14.74 -11.67
CA PHE A 56 6.50 -16.15 -11.37
C PHE A 56 7.12 -17.09 -12.39
N SER A 57 7.35 -18.33 -11.96
CA SER A 57 7.63 -19.48 -12.81
C SER A 57 6.81 -20.65 -12.30
N ILE A 58 6.08 -21.33 -13.18
CA ILE A 58 5.26 -22.49 -12.83
C ILE A 58 5.47 -23.63 -13.84
N GLU A 59 5.56 -24.85 -13.33
CA GLU A 59 5.72 -26.08 -14.12
C GLU A 59 4.41 -26.87 -14.08
N ILE A 60 3.84 -27.14 -15.25
CA ILE A 60 2.51 -27.71 -15.42
C ILE A 60 2.64 -29.04 -16.17
N PRO A 61 2.23 -30.17 -15.59
CA PRO A 61 2.15 -31.45 -16.29
C PRO A 61 1.27 -31.38 -17.55
N GLU A 62 1.67 -32.04 -18.65
CA GLU A 62 0.94 -32.02 -19.93
C GLU A 62 -0.54 -32.44 -19.81
N ASN A 63 -0.87 -33.35 -18.90
CA ASN A 63 -2.26 -33.79 -18.67
C ASN A 63 -3.16 -32.67 -18.11
N LEU A 64 -2.59 -31.57 -17.62
CA LEU A 64 -3.30 -30.38 -17.13
C LEU A 64 -3.22 -29.20 -18.12
N SER A 65 -2.72 -29.41 -19.34
CA SER A 65 -2.56 -28.36 -20.38
C SER A 65 -3.83 -27.59 -20.74
N LYS A 66 -5.03 -28.18 -20.53
CA LYS A 66 -6.33 -27.55 -20.80
C LYS A 66 -6.98 -26.89 -19.58
N SER A 67 -6.29 -26.91 -18.43
CA SER A 67 -6.79 -26.34 -17.19
C SER A 67 -6.70 -24.82 -17.17
N GLN A 68 -7.41 -24.21 -16.23
CA GLN A 68 -7.33 -22.78 -15.95
C GLN A 68 -6.34 -22.51 -14.81
N LEU A 69 -5.49 -21.50 -14.99
CA LEU A 69 -4.64 -20.93 -13.96
C LEU A 69 -5.40 -19.83 -13.22
N ILE A 70 -5.53 -19.99 -11.91
CA ILE A 70 -6.13 -19.03 -11.00
C ILE A 70 -5.02 -18.14 -10.45
N PHE A 71 -5.26 -16.83 -10.49
CA PHE A 71 -4.40 -15.80 -9.91
C PHE A 71 -5.18 -15.12 -8.78
N ASP A 72 -4.66 -15.23 -7.57
CA ASP A 72 -5.29 -14.72 -6.36
C ASP A 72 -4.29 -13.89 -5.55
N ALA A 73 -4.66 -12.66 -5.21
CA ALA A 73 -3.82 -11.73 -4.47
C ALA A 73 -4.66 -10.89 -3.49
N LEU A 74 -4.12 -10.63 -2.31
CA LEU A 74 -4.77 -9.80 -1.29
C LEU A 74 -5.07 -8.41 -1.83
N GLY A 75 -6.31 -7.95 -1.68
CA GLY A 75 -6.76 -6.65 -2.17
C GLY A 75 -7.15 -6.61 -3.64
N TYR A 76 -7.09 -7.72 -4.37
CA TYR A 76 -7.43 -7.80 -5.79
C TYR A 76 -8.55 -8.82 -6.06
N ASP A 77 -9.21 -8.66 -7.20
CA ASP A 77 -10.13 -9.67 -7.71
C ASP A 77 -9.38 -10.91 -8.19
N GLU A 78 -9.86 -12.08 -7.77
CA GLU A 78 -9.39 -13.37 -8.31
C GLU A 78 -9.76 -13.45 -9.80
N ILE A 79 -8.80 -13.82 -10.63
CA ILE A 79 -9.03 -14.08 -12.06
C ILE A 79 -8.56 -15.48 -12.45
N SER A 80 -9.17 -16.01 -13.50
CA SER A 80 -8.76 -17.26 -14.14
C SER A 80 -8.35 -17.01 -15.59
N LYS A 81 -7.25 -17.64 -16.01
CA LYS A 81 -6.72 -17.59 -17.38
C LYS A 81 -6.40 -18.97 -17.89
N SER A 82 -6.62 -19.22 -19.18
CA SER A 82 -6.16 -20.45 -19.81
C SER A 82 -4.62 -20.48 -19.90
N ILE A 83 -4.04 -21.67 -19.93
CA ILE A 83 -2.59 -21.85 -20.09
C ILE A 83 -2.10 -21.23 -21.40
N GLU A 84 -2.88 -21.33 -22.48
CA GLU A 84 -2.57 -20.74 -23.79
C GLU A 84 -2.54 -19.21 -23.74
N GLU A 85 -3.49 -18.56 -23.04
CA GLU A 85 -3.49 -17.10 -22.85
C GLU A 85 -2.23 -16.63 -22.13
N VAL A 86 -1.81 -17.35 -21.08
CA VAL A 86 -0.60 -17.01 -20.30
C VAL A 86 0.68 -17.22 -21.13
N GLN A 87 0.70 -18.20 -22.04
CA GLN A 87 1.80 -18.39 -22.98
C GLN A 87 1.92 -17.25 -23.99
N GLN A 88 0.79 -16.73 -24.47
CA GLN A 88 0.75 -15.63 -25.43
C GLN A 88 1.04 -14.28 -24.77
N ASN A 89 0.57 -14.09 -23.54
CA ASN A 89 0.78 -12.88 -22.77
C ASN A 89 1.25 -13.21 -21.35
N SER A 90 2.54 -13.04 -21.12
CA SER A 90 3.19 -13.32 -19.84
C SER A 90 2.94 -12.24 -18.77
N ILE A 91 2.24 -11.15 -19.09
CA ILE A 91 1.88 -10.10 -18.12
C ILE A 91 0.40 -10.23 -17.76
N ILE A 92 0.14 -10.54 -16.50
CA ILE A 92 -1.21 -10.74 -15.95
C ILE A 92 -1.59 -9.52 -15.11
N ILE A 93 -2.74 -8.93 -15.40
CA ILE A 93 -3.23 -7.73 -14.71
C ILE A 93 -4.37 -8.11 -13.77
N LEU A 94 -4.25 -7.75 -12.48
CA LEU A 94 -5.33 -7.87 -11.50
C LEU A 94 -5.91 -6.48 -11.18
N ASN A 95 -7.23 -6.44 -10.95
CA ASN A 95 -7.94 -5.22 -10.56
C ASN A 95 -8.15 -5.21 -9.04
N GLU A 96 -8.08 -4.03 -8.43
CA GLU A 96 -8.30 -3.88 -6.99
C GLU A 96 -9.76 -4.16 -6.63
N LYS A 97 -9.95 -4.85 -5.50
CA LYS A 97 -11.25 -5.20 -4.96
C LYS A 97 -11.81 -4.04 -4.14
N SER A 98 -12.99 -3.55 -4.48
CA SER A 98 -13.68 -2.51 -3.69
C SER A 98 -14.23 -3.09 -2.38
N ILE A 99 -13.72 -2.64 -1.23
CA ILE A 99 -14.22 -3.04 0.10
C ILE A 99 -15.09 -1.91 0.67
N SER A 100 -16.34 -2.23 1.00
CA SER A 100 -17.22 -1.33 1.76
C SER A 100 -16.95 -1.52 3.26
N LEU A 101 -16.49 -0.46 3.92
CA LEU A 101 -16.25 -0.48 5.37
C LEU A 101 -17.55 -0.18 6.12
N SER A 102 -17.85 -0.97 7.15
CA SER A 102 -18.93 -0.68 8.10
C SER A 102 -18.38 0.13 9.27
N GLU A 103 -19.14 1.12 9.73
CA GLU A 103 -18.78 1.93 10.89
C GLU A 103 -18.66 1.07 12.15
N VAL A 104 -17.70 1.43 13.01
CA VAL A 104 -17.49 0.79 14.30
C VAL A 104 -17.39 1.87 15.38
N THR A 105 -18.42 1.98 16.20
CA THR A 105 -18.37 2.82 17.40
C THR A 105 -17.40 2.20 18.42
N LEU A 106 -16.32 2.90 18.73
CA LEU A 106 -15.31 2.43 19.68
C LEU A 106 -15.58 3.03 21.07
N LYS A 107 -16.13 2.22 21.98
CA LYS A 107 -15.93 2.44 23.41
C LYS A 107 -14.57 1.85 23.80
N THR A 108 -13.67 2.67 24.32
CA THR A 108 -12.37 2.23 24.84
C THR A 108 -12.56 1.41 26.10
N GLU A 109 -12.41 0.09 25.97
CA GLU A 109 -12.33 -0.85 27.10
C GLU A 109 -10.87 -1.11 27.49
N LYS A 110 -10.62 -1.30 28.79
CA LYS A 110 -9.30 -1.70 29.31
C LYS A 110 -9.00 -3.15 28.91
N MET A 111 -8.15 -3.34 27.91
CA MET A 111 -7.68 -4.67 27.51
C MET A 111 -6.54 -5.16 28.41
N LYS A 112 -6.42 -6.50 28.54
CA LYS A 112 -5.35 -7.17 29.29
C LYS A 112 -4.41 -7.92 28.35
N GLU A 113 -3.13 -7.97 28.69
CA GLU A 113 -2.12 -8.76 27.97
C GLU A 113 -2.22 -10.26 28.28
N LYS A 114 -2.01 -11.10 27.26
CA LYS A 114 -1.89 -12.55 27.42
C LYS A 114 -1.10 -13.18 26.29
N ILE A 115 -0.43 -14.30 26.60
CA ILE A 115 0.14 -15.22 25.62
C ILE A 115 -0.72 -16.47 25.54
N ILE A 116 -1.22 -16.80 24.35
CA ILE A 116 -2.04 -17.99 24.07
C ILE A 116 -1.30 -18.96 23.14
N GLY A 117 -1.41 -20.27 23.36
CA GLY A 117 -0.66 -21.30 22.62
C GLY A 117 0.54 -21.86 23.39
N GLN A 118 1.51 -22.44 22.67
CA GLN A 118 2.66 -23.14 23.25
C GLN A 118 3.77 -22.16 23.61
N LYS A 119 4.09 -22.03 24.91
CA LYS A 119 5.12 -21.08 25.40
C LYS A 119 6.52 -21.69 25.51
N THR A 120 6.61 -23.02 25.48
CA THR A 120 7.87 -23.77 25.63
C THR A 120 7.94 -24.87 24.57
N ARG A 121 9.16 -25.26 24.22
CA ARG A 121 9.41 -26.40 23.33
C ARG A 121 9.70 -27.65 24.18
N PRO A 122 8.88 -28.71 24.08
CA PRO A 122 9.18 -29.98 24.75
C PRO A 122 10.40 -30.65 24.13
N MET A 123 11.02 -31.58 24.86
CA MET A 123 12.23 -32.30 24.41
C MET A 123 11.97 -33.09 23.11
N LEU A 124 10.83 -33.78 23.03
CA LEU A 124 10.41 -34.54 21.85
C LEU A 124 9.46 -33.70 21.00
N THR A 125 9.91 -33.32 19.81
CA THR A 125 9.11 -32.64 18.78
C THR A 125 9.35 -33.31 17.42
N PHE A 126 8.39 -33.18 16.53
CA PHE A 126 8.52 -33.59 15.13
C PHE A 126 8.28 -32.38 14.23
N SER A 127 8.49 -32.52 12.93
CA SER A 127 8.14 -31.49 11.95
C SER A 127 7.73 -32.14 10.64
N LYS A 128 6.74 -31.56 9.96
CA LYS A 128 6.54 -31.80 8.54
C LYS A 128 7.43 -30.79 7.83
N MET A 129 8.51 -31.28 7.23
CA MET A 129 9.54 -30.42 6.65
C MET A 129 9.13 -29.96 5.25
N PHE A 130 9.39 -28.69 4.97
CA PHE A 130 9.50 -28.17 3.63
C PHE A 130 10.79 -28.69 3.00
N ASN A 131 10.69 -29.17 1.77
CA ASN A 131 11.84 -29.56 0.95
C ASN A 131 11.69 -28.96 -0.46
N GLN A 132 12.75 -29.06 -1.24
CA GLN A 132 12.86 -28.48 -2.59
C GLN A 132 11.75 -28.90 -3.58
N ASN A 133 11.03 -29.99 -3.31
CA ASN A 133 10.00 -30.52 -4.20
C ASN A 133 8.59 -30.01 -3.86
N VAL A 134 8.40 -29.21 -2.81
CA VAL A 134 7.08 -28.71 -2.42
C VAL A 134 7.13 -27.20 -2.09
N PRO A 135 7.28 -26.35 -3.12
CA PRO A 135 7.62 -24.94 -2.95
C PRO A 135 6.51 -24.07 -2.37
N THR A 136 5.27 -24.57 -2.29
CA THR A 136 4.09 -23.75 -1.95
C THR A 136 3.31 -24.22 -0.72
N ILE A 137 3.86 -25.15 0.08
CA ILE A 137 3.17 -25.63 1.29
C ILE A 137 2.87 -24.43 2.20
N GLU A 138 1.72 -24.50 2.84
CA GLU A 138 1.32 -23.63 3.93
C GLU A 138 0.98 -24.50 5.13
N GLN A 139 1.48 -24.10 6.31
CA GLN A 139 1.23 -24.85 7.54
C GLN A 139 0.98 -23.94 8.73
N GLY A 140 0.13 -24.34 9.66
CA GLY A 140 -0.12 -23.53 10.85
C GLY A 140 -1.05 -24.15 11.87
N ASN A 141 -1.52 -23.29 12.77
CA ASN A 141 -2.31 -23.67 13.93
C ASN A 141 -3.64 -22.92 13.97
N ILE A 142 -4.65 -23.58 14.55
CA ILE A 142 -5.84 -22.91 15.06
C ILE A 142 -5.54 -22.37 16.46
N PHE A 143 -5.94 -21.13 16.71
CA PHE A 143 -5.88 -20.47 18.01
C PHE A 143 -7.29 -20.10 18.46
N GLU A 144 -7.65 -20.51 19.67
CA GLU A 144 -8.83 -19.97 20.36
C GLU A 144 -8.49 -18.59 20.93
N ILE A 145 -9.27 -17.59 20.52
CA ILE A 145 -9.11 -16.19 20.91
C ILE A 145 -10.33 -15.70 21.69
N TYR A 146 -10.19 -14.53 22.29
CA TYR A 146 -11.30 -13.91 23.03
C TYR A 146 -12.18 -13.10 22.07
N PRO A 147 -13.48 -12.90 22.41
CA PRO A 147 -14.41 -12.15 21.58
C PRO A 147 -13.92 -10.77 21.16
N ASN A 148 -13.09 -10.13 21.98
CA ASN A 148 -12.41 -8.89 21.64
C ASN A 148 -10.90 -9.09 21.82
N THR A 149 -10.20 -9.27 20.71
CA THR A 149 -8.76 -9.58 20.69
C THR A 149 -8.02 -8.64 19.74
N LYS A 150 -6.94 -8.03 20.21
CA LYS A 150 -5.90 -7.41 19.38
C LYS A 150 -4.69 -8.34 19.32
N LEU A 151 -4.19 -8.62 18.11
CA LEU A 151 -2.93 -9.35 17.96
C LEU A 151 -1.74 -8.38 18.02
N ASN A 152 -0.76 -8.69 18.85
CA ASN A 152 0.49 -7.94 18.92
C ASN A 152 1.65 -8.71 18.29
N ALA A 153 1.73 -10.04 18.45
CA ALA A 153 2.80 -10.81 17.83
C ALA A 153 2.40 -12.26 17.57
N PHE A 154 3.05 -12.88 16.59
CA PHE A 154 3.03 -14.31 16.35
C PHE A 154 4.42 -14.90 16.56
N ASN A 155 4.51 -15.87 17.46
CA ASN A 155 5.76 -16.54 17.81
C ASN A 155 5.69 -18.01 17.40
N PHE A 156 6.76 -18.53 16.82
CA PHE A 156 6.86 -19.92 16.39
C PHE A 156 8.27 -20.45 16.55
N HIS A 157 8.42 -21.77 16.64
CA HIS A 157 9.72 -22.40 16.83
C HIS A 157 10.17 -23.17 15.59
N ILE A 158 11.24 -22.71 14.96
CA ILE A 158 11.91 -23.41 13.86
C ILE A 158 12.77 -24.55 14.41
N ILE A 159 12.63 -25.76 13.88
CA ILE A 159 13.38 -26.93 14.37
C ILE A 159 14.89 -26.73 14.14
N PRO A 160 15.76 -27.04 15.12
CA PRO A 160 17.21 -26.81 15.01
C PRO A 160 17.89 -27.56 13.86
N SER A 161 17.28 -28.64 13.36
CA SER A 161 17.78 -29.41 12.23
C SER A 161 17.46 -28.79 10.86
N SER A 162 16.86 -27.60 10.81
CA SER A 162 16.64 -26.89 9.55
C SER A 162 17.98 -26.43 8.97
N LYS A 163 18.10 -26.46 7.64
CA LYS A 163 19.31 -26.15 6.88
C LYS A 163 18.97 -25.15 5.77
N TYR A 164 19.32 -23.90 5.98
CA TYR A 164 19.19 -22.80 5.02
C TYR A 164 20.09 -21.64 5.43
N GLU A 165 20.44 -20.80 4.46
CA GLU A 165 21.13 -19.54 4.71
C GLU A 165 20.11 -18.45 5.10
N GLU A 166 19.00 -18.39 4.37
CA GLU A 166 17.89 -17.47 4.62
C GLU A 166 16.58 -18.09 4.11
N ILE A 167 15.48 -17.79 4.79
CA ILE A 167 14.11 -18.08 4.32
C ILE A 167 13.26 -16.83 4.38
N THR A 168 12.31 -16.74 3.45
CA THR A 168 11.22 -15.76 3.46
C THR A 168 9.92 -16.49 3.67
N LEU A 169 9.16 -16.08 4.69
CA LEU A 169 7.88 -16.62 5.07
C LEU A 169 6.78 -15.58 4.89
N LYS A 170 5.64 -16.00 4.34
CA LYS A 170 4.40 -15.23 4.37
C LYS A 170 3.52 -15.75 5.50
N VAL A 171 3.08 -14.86 6.39
CA VAL A 171 2.09 -15.17 7.43
C VAL A 171 0.69 -14.98 6.85
N ASN A 172 -0.20 -15.94 7.05
CA ASN A 172 -1.62 -15.79 6.74
C ASN A 172 -2.47 -15.95 8.00
N ILE A 173 -3.61 -15.25 8.03
CA ILE A 173 -4.59 -15.32 9.11
C ILE A 173 -5.96 -15.56 8.48
N TYR A 174 -6.71 -16.54 8.98
CA TYR A 174 -8.01 -16.92 8.42
C TYR A 174 -9.10 -17.05 9.47
N VAL A 175 -10.35 -16.83 9.03
CA VAL A 175 -11.54 -17.31 9.73
C VAL A 175 -11.53 -18.84 9.74
N VAL A 176 -11.92 -19.42 10.88
CA VAL A 176 -12.08 -20.87 11.02
C VAL A 176 -13.56 -21.23 11.04
N LYS A 177 -14.00 -22.07 10.10
CA LYS A 177 -15.34 -22.66 10.08
C LYS A 177 -15.22 -24.17 10.00
N ASN A 178 -16.00 -24.89 10.79
CA ASN A 178 -15.98 -26.37 10.86
C ASN A 178 -14.57 -26.97 11.09
N GLY A 179 -13.71 -26.25 11.84
CA GLY A 179 -12.35 -26.70 12.16
C GLY A 179 -11.33 -26.54 11.04
N LEU A 180 -11.64 -25.81 9.97
CA LEU A 180 -10.73 -25.53 8.86
C LEU A 180 -10.68 -24.02 8.53
N PRO A 181 -9.55 -23.52 8.01
CA PRO A 181 -9.47 -22.16 7.48
C PRO A 181 -10.40 -21.97 6.27
N THR A 182 -11.03 -20.81 6.17
CA THR A 182 -11.90 -20.47 5.02
C THR A 182 -11.51 -19.17 4.35
N GLU A 183 -11.76 -18.04 5.00
CA GLU A 183 -11.60 -16.69 4.42
C GLU A 183 -10.38 -16.02 5.04
N SER A 184 -9.55 -15.37 4.21
CA SER A 184 -8.40 -14.61 4.71
C SER A 184 -8.87 -13.35 5.44
N LEU A 185 -8.19 -13.03 6.54
CA LEU A 185 -8.40 -11.84 7.38
C LEU A 185 -7.30 -10.79 7.16
N LEU A 186 -6.53 -10.94 6.08
CA LEU A 186 -5.44 -10.04 5.72
C LEU A 186 -5.84 -9.12 4.57
N ASP A 187 -5.46 -7.87 4.71
CA ASP A 187 -5.67 -6.82 3.69
C ASP A 187 -4.34 -6.45 3.00
N GLU A 188 -3.21 -6.95 3.53
CA GLU A 188 -1.86 -6.77 3.00
C GLU A 188 -0.97 -7.99 3.35
N ASN A 189 0.14 -8.15 2.62
CA ASN A 189 1.08 -9.24 2.84
C ASN A 189 1.93 -9.01 4.10
N ILE A 190 2.01 -10.02 4.98
CA ILE A 190 2.89 -10.03 6.14
C ILE A 190 4.10 -10.93 5.82
N ILE A 191 5.26 -10.31 5.57
CA ILE A 191 6.47 -11.03 5.17
C ILE A 191 7.50 -11.03 6.30
N TYR A 192 8.08 -12.20 6.56
CA TYR A 192 9.09 -12.40 7.59
C TYR A 192 10.30 -13.12 7.02
N LYS A 193 11.48 -12.48 7.08
CA LYS A 193 12.76 -13.06 6.66
C LYS A 193 13.58 -13.46 7.89
N THR A 194 14.23 -14.63 7.84
CA THR A 194 15.12 -15.08 8.91
C THR A 194 16.22 -15.99 8.39
N SER A 195 17.39 -15.91 9.02
CA SER A 195 18.55 -16.79 8.82
C SER A 195 18.83 -17.67 10.05
N THR A 196 17.94 -17.64 11.04
CA THR A 196 18.14 -18.32 12.33
C THR A 196 17.12 -19.44 12.56
N THR A 197 17.46 -20.40 13.43
CA THR A 197 16.52 -21.42 13.93
C THR A 197 16.14 -21.12 15.38
N GLY A 198 15.23 -21.92 15.98
CA GLY A 198 14.75 -21.68 17.34
C GLY A 198 13.50 -20.80 17.38
N TRP A 199 13.27 -20.10 18.50
CA TRP A 199 12.14 -19.19 18.64
C TRP A 199 12.27 -17.98 17.73
N GLN A 200 11.22 -17.73 16.98
CA GLN A 200 11.06 -16.57 16.11
C GLN A 200 9.87 -15.75 16.62
N LYS A 201 9.92 -14.43 16.43
CA LYS A 201 8.87 -13.49 16.79
C LYS A 201 8.59 -12.56 15.62
N ILE A 202 7.33 -12.51 15.21
CA ILE A 202 6.82 -11.59 14.18
C ILE A 202 5.99 -10.54 14.90
N ASP A 203 6.40 -9.27 14.85
CA ASP A 203 5.60 -8.16 15.35
C ASP A 203 4.42 -7.90 14.41
N LEU A 204 3.22 -8.04 14.96
CA LEU A 204 1.95 -7.84 14.26
C LEU A 204 1.30 -6.49 14.63
N THR A 205 1.90 -5.72 15.54
CA THR A 205 1.38 -4.42 15.98
C THR A 205 1.19 -3.42 14.83
N PRO A 206 2.08 -3.33 13.82
CA PRO A 206 1.92 -2.41 12.69
C PRO A 206 0.63 -2.64 11.88
N TYR A 207 0.18 -3.89 11.78
CA TYR A 207 -1.00 -4.30 11.01
C TYR A 207 -2.33 -4.12 11.76
N LYS A 208 -2.27 -3.74 13.04
CA LYS A 208 -3.43 -3.34 13.86
C LYS A 208 -4.61 -4.34 13.91
N PHE A 209 -4.35 -5.64 13.75
CA PHE A 209 -5.41 -6.67 13.78
C PHE A 209 -6.26 -6.59 15.04
N ARG A 210 -7.58 -6.48 14.85
CA ARG A 210 -8.59 -6.52 15.90
C ARG A 210 -9.73 -7.41 15.48
N PHE A 211 -9.97 -8.46 16.26
CA PHE A 211 -11.07 -9.36 16.06
C PHE A 211 -12.19 -9.07 17.05
N LYS A 212 -13.40 -8.97 16.52
CA LYS A 212 -14.64 -8.77 17.27
C LYS A 212 -15.59 -9.92 16.98
N ASN A 213 -16.09 -10.56 18.03
CA ASN A 213 -17.02 -11.69 17.96
C ASN A 213 -16.48 -12.87 17.13
N VAL A 214 -15.15 -13.01 17.04
CA VAL A 214 -14.46 -14.18 16.50
C VAL A 214 -13.86 -14.94 17.67
N ASP A 215 -14.10 -16.24 17.73
CA ASP A 215 -13.63 -17.13 18.80
C ASP A 215 -12.43 -17.98 18.37
N LYS A 216 -12.25 -18.19 17.05
CA LYS A 216 -11.15 -18.96 16.48
C LYS A 216 -10.57 -18.32 15.24
N ILE A 217 -9.25 -18.30 15.16
CA ILE A 217 -8.50 -17.92 13.97
C ILE A 217 -7.49 -19.01 13.65
N ALA A 218 -7.17 -19.17 12.37
CA ALA A 218 -6.00 -19.94 11.96
C ALA A 218 -4.87 -18.97 11.63
N VAL A 219 -3.67 -19.23 12.14
CA VAL A 219 -2.46 -18.51 11.77
C VAL A 219 -1.47 -19.49 11.16
N THR A 220 -1.03 -19.20 9.95
CA THR A 220 -0.23 -20.11 9.13
C THR A 220 1.00 -19.42 8.55
N LEU A 221 1.97 -20.23 8.18
CA LEU A 221 3.22 -19.85 7.54
C LEU A 221 3.31 -20.55 6.19
N GLN A 222 3.57 -19.77 5.16
CA GLN A 222 3.87 -20.24 3.82
C GLN A 222 5.32 -19.88 3.51
N LEU A 223 6.11 -20.86 3.07
CA LEU A 223 7.45 -20.60 2.54
C LEU A 223 7.29 -19.98 1.15
N VAL A 224 7.85 -18.79 0.93
CA VAL A 224 7.74 -18.09 -0.37
C VAL A 224 9.07 -17.97 -1.10
N ASP A 225 10.18 -17.95 -0.37
CA ASP A 225 11.53 -17.94 -0.96
C ASP A 225 12.56 -18.51 0.01
N TYR A 226 13.69 -18.99 -0.50
CA TYR A 226 14.80 -19.47 0.32
C TYR A 226 16.15 -19.38 -0.39
N LYS A 227 17.20 -19.20 0.41
CA LYS A 227 18.60 -19.36 0.02
C LYS A 227 19.18 -20.57 0.74
N LYS A 228 19.69 -21.54 -0.02
CA LYS A 228 20.30 -22.76 0.54
C LYS A 228 21.73 -22.52 1.01
N LEU A 229 22.16 -23.29 2.00
CA LEU A 229 23.58 -23.39 2.38
C LEU A 229 24.37 -24.08 1.25
N ALA A 230 25.63 -23.70 1.08
CA ALA A 230 26.50 -24.32 0.09
C ALA A 230 26.67 -25.83 0.40
N GLN A 231 26.47 -26.69 -0.62
CA GLN A 231 26.64 -28.15 -0.54
C GLN A 231 25.69 -28.90 0.40
N GLU A 232 24.61 -28.26 0.86
CA GLU A 232 23.58 -28.90 1.70
C GLU A 232 22.21 -28.84 1.01
N ASP A 233 21.39 -29.85 1.24
CA ASP A 233 19.99 -29.83 0.81
C ASP A 233 19.19 -28.85 1.67
N PHE A 234 18.27 -28.13 1.04
CA PHE A 234 17.37 -27.22 1.75
C PHE A 234 16.39 -28.00 2.63
N VAL A 235 16.34 -27.64 3.90
CA VAL A 235 15.39 -28.21 4.86
C VAL A 235 14.86 -27.09 5.77
N PHE A 236 13.55 -26.92 5.81
CA PHE A 236 12.90 -26.01 6.76
C PHE A 236 11.76 -26.74 7.48
N GLY A 237 11.68 -26.61 8.81
CA GLY A 237 10.61 -27.23 9.58
C GLY A 237 10.19 -26.40 10.78
N VAL A 238 8.88 -26.33 11.04
CA VAL A 238 8.34 -25.79 12.28
C VAL A 238 8.15 -26.93 13.28
N SER A 239 8.61 -26.75 14.51
CA SER A 239 8.49 -27.76 15.56
C SER A 239 7.03 -28.01 15.90
N ALA A 240 6.64 -29.27 16.04
CA ALA A 240 5.30 -29.71 16.40
C ALA A 240 5.35 -30.79 17.49
N LYS A 241 4.25 -30.93 18.23
CA LYS A 241 4.06 -32.01 19.21
C LYS A 241 2.75 -32.73 18.98
N LYS A 242 2.68 -33.98 19.43
CA LYS A 242 1.44 -34.78 19.36
C LYS A 242 0.42 -34.19 20.34
N SER A 243 -0.84 -34.16 19.90
CA SER A 243 -2.00 -33.69 20.65
C SER A 243 -3.23 -34.42 20.12
N LEU A 244 -4.28 -34.56 20.95
CA LEU A 244 -5.58 -35.04 20.49
C LEU A 244 -6.33 -33.98 19.67
N ALA A 245 -5.96 -32.70 19.81
CA ALA A 245 -6.48 -31.62 19.00
C ALA A 245 -5.99 -31.76 17.54
N LYS A 246 -6.87 -31.48 16.58
CA LYS A 246 -6.58 -31.52 15.14
C LYS A 246 -6.16 -30.14 14.62
N ASP A 247 -5.17 -29.53 15.27
CA ASP A 247 -4.81 -28.14 15.01
C ASP A 247 -3.60 -28.02 14.07
N LEU A 248 -2.95 -29.12 13.66
CA LEU A 248 -1.94 -29.07 12.60
C LEU A 248 -2.64 -28.93 11.25
N LEU A 249 -2.60 -27.72 10.72
CA LEU A 249 -3.14 -27.36 9.43
C LEU A 249 -2.08 -27.46 8.36
N PHE A 250 -2.43 -28.03 7.21
CA PHE A 250 -1.61 -28.08 6.02
C PHE A 250 -2.44 -27.78 4.79
N ARG A 251 -1.84 -27.05 3.86
CA ARG A 251 -2.35 -26.90 2.51
C ARG A 251 -1.16 -26.90 1.58
N TYR A 252 -1.11 -27.84 0.64
CA TYR A 252 0.08 -28.01 -0.20
C TYR A 252 0.26 -26.87 -1.21
N GLN A 253 -0.84 -26.22 -1.60
CA GLN A 253 -0.89 -25.11 -2.55
C GLN A 253 -2.03 -24.17 -2.23
N SER A 254 -1.90 -22.88 -2.53
CA SER A 254 -2.93 -21.88 -2.22
C SER A 254 -4.33 -22.23 -2.76
N GLN A 255 -4.41 -22.99 -3.86
CA GLN A 255 -5.68 -23.45 -4.48
C GLN A 255 -6.04 -24.91 -4.16
N GLY A 256 -5.33 -25.52 -3.21
CA GLY A 256 -5.54 -26.88 -2.72
C GLY A 256 -6.45 -26.94 -1.49
N ASN A 257 -6.85 -28.16 -1.12
CA ASN A 257 -7.67 -28.39 0.06
C ASN A 257 -6.85 -28.28 1.35
N TRP A 258 -7.50 -27.83 2.42
CA TRP A 258 -6.94 -27.88 3.77
C TRP A 258 -7.02 -29.30 4.34
N GLU A 259 -5.94 -29.72 4.96
CA GLU A 259 -5.84 -30.93 5.76
C GLU A 259 -5.59 -30.56 7.21
N ALA A 260 -6.37 -31.15 8.13
CA ALA A 260 -6.18 -31.03 9.56
C ALA A 260 -5.76 -32.39 10.14
N SER A 261 -4.68 -32.40 10.93
CA SER A 261 -4.14 -33.61 11.54
C SER A 261 -3.88 -33.45 13.04
N ALA A 262 -3.79 -34.57 13.75
CA ALA A 262 -3.61 -34.59 15.19
C ALA A 262 -2.23 -34.04 15.60
N GLY A 263 -2.23 -33.00 16.43
CA GLY A 263 -1.03 -32.32 16.87
C GLY A 263 -1.24 -30.81 16.99
N VAL A 264 -0.19 -30.12 17.44
CA VAL A 264 -0.09 -28.66 17.43
C VAL A 264 1.34 -28.26 17.08
N PHE A 265 1.53 -27.21 16.28
CA PHE A 265 2.83 -26.56 16.16
C PHE A 265 3.19 -25.86 17.48
N ILE A 266 4.49 -25.79 17.75
CA ILE A 266 5.06 -25.02 18.85
C ILE A 266 5.04 -23.55 18.41
N ALA A 267 3.90 -22.92 18.62
CA ALA A 267 3.64 -21.52 18.31
C ALA A 267 2.66 -20.91 19.32
N ASN A 268 2.74 -19.59 19.49
CA ASN A 268 1.88 -18.82 20.38
C ASN A 268 1.63 -17.40 19.83
N LEU A 269 0.58 -16.75 20.35
CA LEU A 269 0.22 -15.37 20.03
C LEU A 269 0.34 -14.50 21.28
N ASP A 270 0.98 -13.34 21.13
CA ASP A 270 0.92 -12.25 22.10
C ASP A 270 -0.30 -11.39 21.77
N ILE A 271 -1.24 -11.25 22.71
CA ILE A 271 -2.51 -10.57 22.48
C ILE A 271 -2.83 -9.55 23.57
N LEU A 272 -3.62 -8.53 23.20
CA LEU A 272 -4.47 -7.79 24.14
C LEU A 272 -5.90 -8.29 24.00
N TYR A 273 -6.62 -8.46 25.11
CA TYR A 273 -7.99 -8.95 25.05
C TYR A 273 -8.93 -8.37 26.10
N SER A 274 -10.24 -8.42 25.81
CA SER A 274 -11.35 -8.24 26.75
C SER A 274 -12.28 -9.47 26.72
N LYS A 275 -12.90 -9.81 27.84
CA LYS A 275 -13.85 -10.94 27.94
C LYS A 275 -15.28 -10.54 27.57
N ASP A 276 -15.56 -9.24 27.51
CA ASP A 276 -16.90 -8.74 27.24
C ASP A 276 -17.23 -8.97 25.77
N LYS A 277 -18.35 -9.64 25.51
CA LYS A 277 -18.92 -9.70 24.17
C LYS A 277 -19.45 -8.30 23.86
N LEU A 278 -18.94 -7.68 22.81
CA LEU A 278 -19.50 -6.43 22.32
C LEU A 278 -20.94 -6.71 21.86
N THR A 279 -21.91 -6.12 22.54
CA THR A 279 -23.25 -5.94 22.00
C THR A 279 -23.11 -5.01 20.80
N ILE A 280 -23.11 -5.61 19.61
CA ILE A 280 -23.36 -4.86 18.39
C ILE A 280 -24.86 -4.57 18.47
N ASN A 281 -25.21 -3.35 18.88
CA ASN A 281 -26.51 -2.83 18.50
C ASN A 281 -26.43 -2.68 16.97
N GLU A 282 -26.99 -3.64 16.25
CA GLU A 282 -27.34 -3.45 14.84
C GLU A 282 -28.50 -2.45 14.81
N GLU A 283 -28.21 -1.19 15.12
CA GLU A 283 -29.00 -0.12 14.57
C GLU A 283 -28.77 -0.19 13.06
N LYS A 284 -29.87 -0.18 12.29
CA LYS A 284 -29.80 -0.03 10.83
C LYS A 284 -28.79 1.09 10.56
N PRO A 285 -27.79 0.89 9.69
CA PRO A 285 -26.86 1.96 9.40
C PRO A 285 -27.68 3.16 8.96
N GLU A 286 -27.68 4.21 9.78
CA GLU A 286 -28.09 5.52 9.31
C GLU A 286 -27.26 5.79 8.06
N GLU A 287 -27.91 6.34 7.03
CA GLU A 287 -27.23 6.62 5.78
C GLU A 287 -26.01 7.48 6.09
N ILE A 288 -24.80 6.89 5.97
CA ILE A 288 -23.54 7.58 6.28
C ILE A 288 -23.60 8.91 5.54
N ASP A 289 -23.54 10.00 6.30
CA ASP A 289 -23.71 11.32 5.75
C ASP A 289 -22.62 11.59 4.71
N ALA A 290 -22.91 12.48 3.76
CA ALA A 290 -22.04 12.73 2.63
C ALA A 290 -20.60 13.12 3.06
N LYS A 291 -20.46 13.79 4.20
CA LYS A 291 -19.17 14.27 4.72
C LYS A 291 -18.35 13.13 5.31
N THR A 292 -18.98 12.21 6.01
CA THR A 292 -18.32 11.01 6.50
C THR A 292 -17.87 10.10 5.35
N LYS A 293 -18.68 9.96 4.28
CA LYS A 293 -18.28 9.23 3.05
C LYS A 293 -17.06 9.87 2.38
N GLU A 294 -17.05 11.19 2.25
CA GLU A 294 -15.92 11.94 1.70
C GLU A 294 -14.64 11.72 2.52
N LEU A 295 -14.74 11.80 3.84
CA LEU A 295 -13.60 11.61 4.74
C LEU A 295 -13.03 10.18 4.65
N ILE A 296 -13.89 9.17 4.58
CA ILE A 296 -13.48 7.77 4.37
C ILE A 296 -12.70 7.65 3.05
N SER A 297 -13.25 8.18 1.96
CA SER A 297 -12.61 8.18 0.65
C SER A 297 -11.24 8.84 0.70
N TYR A 298 -11.14 10.03 1.30
CA TYR A 298 -9.87 10.74 1.49
C TYR A 298 -8.82 9.87 2.21
N TYR A 299 -9.19 9.24 3.33
CA TYR A 299 -8.23 8.40 4.07
C TYR A 299 -7.84 7.12 3.31
N GLN A 300 -8.74 6.53 2.54
CA GLN A 300 -8.41 5.39 1.65
C GLN A 300 -7.36 5.79 0.62
N HIS A 301 -7.49 6.98 0.02
CA HIS A 301 -6.49 7.50 -0.90
C HIS A 301 -5.16 7.82 -0.21
N LYS A 302 -5.17 8.39 1.01
CA LYS A 302 -3.94 8.63 1.78
C LYS A 302 -3.22 7.32 2.12
N GLU A 303 -3.93 6.26 2.48
CA GLU A 303 -3.32 4.96 2.73
C GLU A 303 -2.74 4.35 1.44
N SER A 304 -3.42 4.51 0.31
CA SER A 304 -2.91 4.09 -1.01
C SER A 304 -1.65 4.86 -1.40
N ALA A 305 -1.65 6.18 -1.21
CA ALA A 305 -0.51 7.06 -1.43
C ALA A 305 0.71 6.62 -0.60
N LYS A 306 0.51 6.32 0.69
CA LYS A 306 1.56 5.79 1.57
C LYS A 306 2.10 4.43 1.14
N LYS A 307 1.29 3.58 0.51
CA LYS A 307 1.76 2.28 -0.02
C LYS A 307 2.59 2.44 -1.30
N SER A 308 2.51 3.59 -1.96
CA SER A 308 3.28 3.87 -3.16
C SER A 308 4.79 4.06 -2.89
N ILE A 309 5.58 4.01 -3.97
CA ILE A 309 7.03 4.28 -3.92
C ILE A 309 7.36 5.79 -3.84
N TYR A 310 6.38 6.66 -4.11
CA TYR A 310 6.59 8.09 -4.24
C TYR A 310 6.74 8.74 -2.86
N GLY A 311 7.64 9.71 -2.76
CA GLY A 311 8.08 10.24 -1.47
C GLY A 311 8.88 9.22 -0.66
N LYS A 312 9.24 8.07 -1.27
CA LYS A 312 10.02 6.96 -0.68
C LYS A 312 11.14 6.46 -1.61
N ASN A 313 11.40 7.18 -2.70
CA ASN A 313 12.34 6.76 -3.70
C ASN A 313 13.78 6.83 -3.17
N LYS A 314 14.52 5.72 -3.34
CA LYS A 314 15.95 5.64 -2.97
C LYS A 314 16.81 6.66 -3.73
N SER A 315 16.35 7.12 -4.89
CA SER A 315 17.02 8.14 -5.71
C SER A 315 16.57 9.57 -5.41
N GLY A 316 15.65 9.77 -4.48
CA GLY A 316 15.24 11.11 -4.05
C GLY A 316 16.40 11.86 -3.40
N LYS A 317 16.39 13.18 -3.54
CA LYS A 317 17.53 14.05 -3.21
C LYS A 317 17.07 15.21 -2.34
N TYR A 318 18.04 15.80 -1.66
CA TYR A 318 17.84 17.01 -0.87
C TYR A 318 18.55 18.19 -1.52
N ILE A 319 17.95 19.37 -1.42
CA ILE A 319 18.57 20.66 -1.71
C ILE A 319 18.68 21.40 -0.39
N ASP A 320 19.91 21.72 0.00
CA ASP A 320 20.18 22.56 1.16
C ASP A 320 19.86 24.03 0.80
N ILE A 321 18.92 24.62 1.53
CA ILE A 321 18.47 26.01 1.39
C ILE A 321 18.61 26.68 2.76
N ASN A 322 19.85 26.96 3.15
CA ASN A 322 20.23 27.59 4.41
C ASN A 322 19.64 26.90 5.65
N ASP A 323 18.47 27.34 6.09
CA ASP A 323 17.75 26.90 7.29
C ASP A 323 16.72 25.78 7.01
N ALA A 324 16.64 25.30 5.77
CA ALA A 324 15.82 24.15 5.40
C ALA A 324 16.58 23.17 4.51
N LYS A 325 16.09 21.93 4.48
CA LYS A 325 16.47 20.92 3.47
C LYS A 325 15.24 20.50 2.72
N ILE A 326 15.21 20.79 1.44
CA ILE A 326 14.06 20.51 0.59
C ILE A 326 14.27 19.18 -0.12
N TYR A 327 13.43 18.21 0.21
CA TYR A 327 13.39 16.92 -0.45
C TYR A 327 12.63 17.02 -1.76
N TYR A 328 13.16 16.38 -2.79
CA TYR A 328 12.50 16.24 -4.08
C TYR A 328 12.82 14.90 -4.73
N GLU A 329 11.93 14.48 -5.62
CA GLU A 329 12.11 13.32 -6.47
C GLU A 329 11.94 13.69 -7.95
N GLU A 330 12.61 12.96 -8.83
CA GLU A 330 12.54 13.16 -10.28
C GLU A 330 12.08 11.89 -10.99
N TYR A 331 11.18 12.07 -11.97
CA TYR A 331 10.63 10.99 -12.77
C TYR A 331 10.51 11.41 -14.24
N GLY A 332 10.71 10.47 -15.15
CA GLY A 332 10.61 10.75 -16.58
C GLY A 332 11.74 11.63 -17.12
N GLN A 333 11.54 12.15 -18.33
CA GLN A 333 12.50 12.97 -19.07
C GLN A 333 11.75 14.01 -19.92
N GLY A 334 12.46 15.06 -20.36
CA GLY A 334 11.91 16.11 -21.22
C GLY A 334 11.77 17.45 -20.52
N GLU A 335 10.74 18.22 -20.90
CA GLU A 335 10.50 19.54 -20.31
C GLU A 335 10.19 19.45 -18.80
N PRO A 336 10.73 20.34 -17.96
CA PRO A 336 10.47 20.32 -16.52
C PRO A 336 9.01 20.62 -16.18
N LEU A 337 8.41 19.74 -15.37
CA LEU A 337 7.08 19.89 -14.80
C LEU A 337 7.17 19.69 -13.28
N ILE A 338 7.05 20.79 -12.52
CA ILE A 338 7.17 20.77 -11.06
C ILE A 338 5.80 20.59 -10.42
N PHE A 339 5.70 19.67 -9.47
CA PHE A 339 4.50 19.43 -8.66
C PHE A 339 4.70 19.90 -7.22
N LEU A 340 3.69 20.61 -6.69
CA LEU A 340 3.64 21.14 -5.32
C LEU A 340 2.36 20.67 -4.63
N HIS A 341 2.50 19.95 -3.51
CA HIS A 341 1.40 19.33 -2.79
C HIS A 341 0.62 20.33 -1.91
N GLY A 342 -0.51 19.90 -1.37
CA GLY A 342 -1.35 20.69 -0.46
C GLY A 342 -0.84 20.72 0.98
N ASN A 343 -1.51 21.49 1.85
CA ASN A 343 -1.17 21.62 3.26
C ASN A 343 -1.10 20.26 3.97
N ASN A 344 -0.07 20.08 4.80
CA ASN A 344 0.15 18.85 5.57
C ASN A 344 0.22 17.58 4.69
N GLY A 345 0.57 17.77 3.41
CA GLY A 345 0.76 16.73 2.41
C GLY A 345 2.23 16.35 2.21
N SER A 346 2.49 15.59 1.15
CA SER A 346 3.85 15.28 0.66
C SER A 346 3.83 14.84 -0.80
N ILE A 347 4.99 14.54 -1.37
CA ILE A 347 5.17 13.96 -2.72
C ILE A 347 4.26 12.74 -2.95
N GLU A 348 4.01 11.92 -1.92
CA GLU A 348 3.21 10.69 -2.05
C GLU A 348 1.76 10.98 -2.49
N ASP A 349 1.24 12.19 -2.22
CA ASP A 349 -0.11 12.61 -2.61
C ASP A 349 -0.29 12.70 -4.13
N PHE A 350 0.79 12.74 -4.90
CA PHE A 350 0.73 12.69 -6.36
C PHE A 350 0.91 11.29 -6.95
N TYR A 351 0.68 10.22 -6.17
CA TYR A 351 0.89 8.84 -6.61
C TYR A 351 0.15 8.47 -7.91
N GLN A 352 -0.95 9.16 -8.24
CA GLN A 352 -1.71 8.96 -9.49
C GLN A 352 -1.28 9.90 -10.62
N GLN A 353 -0.67 11.05 -10.30
CA GLN A 353 -0.23 12.05 -11.26
C GLN A 353 1.18 11.74 -11.78
N ILE A 354 2.12 11.41 -10.88
CA ILE A 354 3.53 11.15 -11.21
C ILE A 354 3.68 10.12 -12.33
N PRO A 355 3.12 8.88 -12.26
CA PRO A 355 3.31 7.88 -13.31
C PRO A 355 2.70 8.29 -14.64
N PHE A 356 1.65 9.12 -14.61
CA PHE A 356 1.00 9.62 -15.82
C PHE A 356 1.88 10.65 -16.54
N PHE A 357 2.36 11.66 -15.82
CA PHE A 357 3.14 12.75 -16.42
C PHE A 357 4.60 12.38 -16.72
N ALA A 358 5.19 11.43 -15.99
CA ALA A 358 6.54 10.94 -16.23
C ALA A 358 6.73 10.31 -17.63
N LYS A 359 5.63 9.95 -18.30
CA LYS A 359 5.63 9.49 -19.70
C LYS A 359 5.87 10.61 -20.72
N HIS A 360 5.74 11.86 -20.31
CA HIS A 360 5.71 13.03 -21.20
C HIS A 360 6.67 14.16 -20.78
N TYR A 361 6.99 14.25 -19.49
CA TYR A 361 7.76 15.34 -18.91
C TYR A 361 8.84 14.83 -17.97
N ARG A 362 9.83 15.68 -17.70
CA ARG A 362 10.71 15.54 -16.53
C ARG A 362 9.92 16.07 -15.32
N VAL A 363 9.25 15.15 -14.64
CA VAL A 363 8.44 15.44 -13.45
C VAL A 363 9.36 15.61 -12.25
N ILE A 364 9.27 16.76 -11.59
CA ILE A 364 10.02 17.09 -10.38
C ILE A 364 8.99 17.34 -9.29
N VAL A 365 8.94 16.51 -8.25
CA VAL A 365 7.96 16.65 -7.18
C VAL A 365 8.68 17.03 -5.91
N VAL A 366 8.18 18.06 -5.23
CA VAL A 366 8.87 18.70 -4.11
C VAL A 366 8.02 18.55 -2.85
N ASP A 367 8.64 18.11 -1.76
CA ASP A 367 8.09 18.28 -0.43
C ASP A 367 8.34 19.72 0.01
N THR A 368 7.29 20.49 0.29
CA THR A 368 7.46 21.88 0.74
C THR A 368 8.07 21.94 2.14
N ARG A 369 8.66 23.09 2.51
CA ARG A 369 9.39 23.29 3.77
C ARG A 369 8.61 22.74 4.97
N GLY A 370 9.29 21.92 5.77
CA GLY A 370 8.75 21.32 6.99
C GLY A 370 7.59 20.35 6.79
N GLN A 371 7.36 19.88 5.57
CA GLN A 371 6.34 18.90 5.19
C GLN A 371 7.00 17.69 4.50
N GLY A 372 6.30 16.55 4.48
CA GLY A 372 6.85 15.30 3.98
C GLY A 372 8.22 14.97 4.60
N ARG A 373 9.26 14.90 3.76
CA ARG A 373 10.65 14.65 4.15
C ARG A 373 11.50 15.91 4.23
N SER A 374 10.97 17.06 3.82
CA SER A 374 11.67 18.33 3.93
C SER A 374 11.74 18.76 5.39
N THR A 375 12.89 19.31 5.77
CA THR A 375 13.12 19.81 7.13
C THR A 375 13.07 21.32 7.15
N ASP A 376 12.60 21.87 8.25
CA ASP A 376 12.74 23.28 8.60
C ASP A 376 13.48 23.35 9.94
N LEU A 377 14.56 24.14 10.00
CA LEU A 377 15.38 24.32 11.19
C LEU A 377 14.98 25.57 11.98
N THR A 378 13.96 26.29 11.52
CA THR A 378 13.40 27.46 12.18
C THR A 378 12.18 27.11 13.02
N ASN A 379 11.73 28.07 13.85
CA ASN A 379 10.45 28.02 14.54
C ASN A 379 9.55 29.20 14.14
N THR A 380 9.85 29.85 13.01
CA THR A 380 9.06 30.99 12.53
C THR A 380 7.76 30.52 11.89
N PRO A 381 6.68 31.34 11.92
CA PRO A 381 5.47 31.05 11.15
C PRO A 381 5.80 30.89 9.66
N TYR A 382 5.15 29.93 9.00
CA TYR A 382 5.30 29.76 7.56
C TYR A 382 4.57 30.87 6.80
N THR A 383 5.09 31.22 5.63
CA THR A 383 4.37 32.03 4.64
C THR A 383 4.51 31.41 3.25
N TYR A 384 3.57 31.72 2.35
CA TYR A 384 3.66 31.21 0.98
C TYR A 384 4.78 31.90 0.18
N GLU A 385 5.19 33.12 0.56
CA GLU A 385 6.38 33.79 0.02
C GLU A 385 7.65 33.02 0.36
N GLU A 386 7.76 32.47 1.58
CA GLU A 386 8.88 31.61 1.96
C GLU A 386 8.90 30.35 1.10
N PHE A 387 7.74 29.68 0.94
CA PHE A 387 7.64 28.51 0.07
C PHE A 387 7.96 28.83 -1.40
N ALA A 388 7.58 30.02 -1.89
CA ALA A 388 7.92 30.48 -3.23
C ALA A 388 9.43 30.75 -3.39
N ASN A 389 10.07 31.33 -2.38
CA ASN A 389 11.51 31.53 -2.36
C ASN A 389 12.28 30.20 -2.29
N ASP A 390 11.78 29.21 -1.55
CA ASP A 390 12.36 27.86 -1.56
C ASP A 390 12.25 27.23 -2.95
N LEU A 391 11.10 27.37 -3.63
CA LEU A 391 10.93 26.92 -5.01
C LEU A 391 11.89 27.61 -5.97
N PHE A 392 12.11 28.92 -5.82
CA PHE A 392 13.12 29.65 -6.60
C PHE A 392 14.51 29.01 -6.44
N GLN A 393 14.93 28.73 -5.21
CA GLN A 393 16.21 28.11 -4.91
C GLN A 393 16.32 26.69 -5.47
N VAL A 394 15.25 25.89 -5.41
CA VAL A 394 15.17 24.57 -6.06
C VAL A 394 15.41 24.71 -7.57
N ILE A 395 14.71 25.62 -8.23
CA ILE A 395 14.84 25.88 -9.68
C ILE A 395 16.28 26.29 -10.05
N GLN A 396 16.88 27.19 -9.27
CA GLN A 396 18.26 27.63 -9.48
C GLN A 396 19.28 26.48 -9.31
N LYS A 397 19.17 25.72 -8.21
CA LYS A 397 20.10 24.61 -7.90
C LYS A 397 20.00 23.46 -8.91
N LEU A 398 18.82 23.25 -9.48
CA LEU A 398 18.61 22.29 -10.57
C LEU A 398 18.96 22.85 -11.96
N ASN A 399 19.44 24.09 -12.04
CA ASN A 399 19.79 24.81 -13.27
C ASN A 399 18.66 24.81 -14.31
N LEU A 400 17.41 24.96 -13.85
CA LEU A 400 16.24 24.97 -14.72
C LEU A 400 16.03 26.39 -15.25
N LYS A 401 16.00 26.53 -16.59
CA LYS A 401 15.81 27.84 -17.23
C LYS A 401 14.36 28.31 -17.24
N LYS A 402 13.43 27.36 -17.42
CA LYS A 402 11.99 27.62 -17.47
C LYS A 402 11.24 26.35 -17.09
N VAL A 403 10.14 26.48 -16.35
CA VAL A 403 9.39 25.35 -15.79
C VAL A 403 7.89 25.47 -16.01
N ASN A 404 7.19 24.34 -16.09
CA ASN A 404 5.74 24.29 -15.91
C ASN A 404 5.45 23.94 -14.44
N LEU A 405 4.43 24.55 -13.84
CA LEU A 405 4.06 24.33 -12.45
C LEU A 405 2.67 23.70 -12.35
N VAL A 406 2.53 22.70 -11.49
CA VAL A 406 1.25 22.12 -11.05
C VAL A 406 1.18 22.20 -9.53
N GLY A 407 0.27 23.02 -9.01
CA GLY A 407 0.10 23.21 -7.58
C GLY A 407 -1.30 22.78 -7.13
N TRP A 408 -1.38 21.97 -6.08
CA TRP A 408 -2.64 21.61 -5.44
C TRP A 408 -2.77 22.29 -4.07
N SER A 409 -3.90 22.96 -3.84
CA SER A 409 -4.21 23.69 -2.61
C SER A 409 -3.10 24.70 -2.27
N ASP A 410 -2.42 24.55 -1.13
CA ASP A 410 -1.20 25.29 -0.77
C ASP A 410 -0.17 25.38 -1.90
N GLY A 411 0.09 24.28 -2.60
CA GLY A 411 1.01 24.28 -3.74
C GLY A 411 0.54 25.18 -4.88
N GLY A 412 -0.78 25.34 -5.04
CA GLY A 412 -1.37 26.30 -5.98
C GLY A 412 -1.16 27.75 -5.55
N ASN A 413 -1.29 28.03 -4.24
CA ASN A 413 -1.01 29.35 -3.65
C ASN A 413 0.46 29.72 -3.83
N THR A 414 1.36 28.80 -3.50
CA THR A 414 2.81 28.94 -3.73
C THR A 414 3.12 29.19 -5.21
N ALA A 415 2.49 28.47 -6.13
CA ALA A 415 2.73 28.65 -7.57
C ALA A 415 2.27 30.03 -8.08
N LEU A 416 1.14 30.56 -7.58
CA LEU A 416 0.68 31.90 -7.91
C LEU A 416 1.65 32.97 -7.40
N ILE A 417 2.02 32.90 -6.12
CA ILE A 417 2.93 33.86 -5.49
C ILE A 417 4.32 33.81 -6.15
N PHE A 418 4.82 32.60 -6.41
CA PHE A 418 6.07 32.41 -7.16
C PHE A 418 6.01 33.07 -8.53
N ASN A 419 4.92 32.92 -9.29
CA ASN A 419 4.82 33.53 -10.61
C ASN A 419 4.76 35.06 -10.55
N VAL A 420 4.09 35.64 -9.56
CA VAL A 420 4.07 37.09 -9.34
C VAL A 420 5.50 37.63 -9.11
N GLN A 421 6.36 36.84 -8.44
CA GLN A 421 7.74 37.22 -8.13
C GLN A 421 8.74 36.88 -9.24
N HIS A 422 8.52 35.80 -9.99
CA HIS A 422 9.49 35.18 -10.91
C HIS A 422 8.85 34.71 -12.22
N SER A 423 7.99 35.54 -12.83
CA SER A 423 7.23 35.21 -14.04
C SER A 423 8.08 34.75 -15.23
N GLU A 424 9.34 35.20 -15.30
CA GLU A 424 10.31 34.88 -16.34
C GLU A 424 10.76 33.40 -16.32
N LEU A 425 10.71 32.76 -15.16
CA LEU A 425 11.07 31.35 -14.98
C LEU A 425 9.91 30.40 -15.26
N VAL A 426 8.70 30.91 -15.49
CA VAL A 426 7.49 30.09 -15.64
C VAL A 426 7.05 30.05 -17.10
N ASN A 427 6.72 28.86 -17.59
CA ASN A 427 6.06 28.68 -18.88
C ASN A 427 4.54 28.69 -18.71
N LYS A 428 4.00 27.76 -17.92
CA LYS A 428 2.58 27.61 -17.64
C LYS A 428 2.35 27.23 -16.18
N ILE A 429 1.18 27.57 -15.66
CA ILE A 429 0.76 27.23 -14.30
C ILE A 429 -0.56 26.48 -14.37
N ILE A 430 -0.67 25.45 -13.56
CA ILE A 430 -1.91 24.75 -13.28
C ILE A 430 -2.10 24.83 -11.78
N ILE A 431 -3.23 25.36 -11.35
CA ILE A 431 -3.61 25.43 -9.94
C ILE A 431 -4.89 24.63 -9.72
N ILE A 432 -4.92 23.85 -8.64
CA ILE A 432 -6.05 22.99 -8.28
C ILE A 432 -6.49 23.40 -6.87
N GLY A 433 -7.70 23.93 -6.70
CA GLY A 433 -8.22 24.33 -5.38
C GLY A 433 -7.41 25.43 -4.70
N ALA A 434 -6.79 26.36 -5.44
CA ALA A 434 -6.06 27.47 -4.84
C ALA A 434 -7.00 28.47 -4.14
N VAL A 435 -6.50 29.12 -3.10
CA VAL A 435 -7.23 30.02 -2.22
C VAL A 435 -6.59 31.42 -2.29
N LEU A 436 -7.39 32.46 -2.56
CA LEU A 436 -6.89 33.85 -2.54
C LEU A 436 -6.63 34.37 -1.13
N ASN A 437 -7.51 33.99 -0.21
CA ASN A 437 -7.43 34.32 1.21
C ASN A 437 -8.36 33.44 2.05
N PRO A 438 -8.17 33.39 3.39
CA PRO A 438 -8.98 32.53 4.27
C PRO A 438 -10.50 32.79 4.21
N ASN A 439 -10.97 33.95 3.74
CA ASN A 439 -12.41 34.19 3.55
C ASN A 439 -12.99 33.44 2.33
N GLY A 440 -12.11 32.94 1.45
CA GLY A 440 -12.46 32.20 0.24
C GLY A 440 -12.87 30.75 0.48
N VAL A 441 -12.64 30.21 1.67
CA VAL A 441 -13.06 28.85 2.04
C VAL A 441 -14.36 28.83 2.85
N SER A 442 -14.92 27.65 3.07
CA SER A 442 -16.13 27.45 3.86
C SER A 442 -15.94 27.95 5.31
N LYS A 443 -17.02 28.48 5.91
CA LYS A 443 -16.98 28.94 7.31
C LYS A 443 -16.70 27.78 8.26
N GLU A 444 -17.24 26.60 7.94
CA GLU A 444 -17.07 25.39 8.73
C GLU A 444 -15.60 24.96 8.78
N LEU A 445 -14.89 25.01 7.64
CA LEU A 445 -13.45 24.73 7.61
C LEU A 445 -12.67 25.70 8.50
N ILE A 446 -12.95 27.01 8.44
CA ILE A 446 -12.28 27.99 9.29
C ILE A 446 -12.56 27.77 10.77
N GLU A 447 -13.80 27.44 11.14
CA GLU A 447 -14.16 27.14 12.53
C GLU A 447 -13.46 25.88 13.04
N ASN A 448 -13.37 24.84 12.20
CA ASN A 448 -12.63 23.63 12.51
C ASN A 448 -11.13 23.89 12.70
N LEU A 449 -10.51 24.67 11.81
CA LEU A 449 -9.10 25.06 11.94
C LEU A 449 -8.84 25.87 13.21
N LYS A 450 -9.72 26.82 13.56
CA LYS A 450 -9.64 27.57 14.83
C LYS A 450 -9.77 26.64 16.05
N SER A 451 -10.67 25.66 15.99
CA SER A 451 -10.83 24.67 17.05
C SER A 451 -9.55 23.85 17.25
N LEU A 452 -8.94 23.38 16.14
CA LEU A 452 -7.69 22.62 16.15
C LEU A 452 -6.51 23.47 16.66
N ALA A 453 -6.44 24.75 16.28
CA ALA A 453 -5.42 25.67 16.79
C ALA A 453 -5.54 25.90 18.32
N ASN A 454 -6.77 25.99 18.83
CA ASN A 454 -7.02 26.19 20.27
C ASN A 454 -6.81 24.92 21.12
N LYS A 455 -6.99 23.74 20.52
CA LYS A 455 -6.84 22.43 21.19
C LYS A 455 -6.01 21.49 20.32
N PRO A 456 -4.71 21.77 20.14
CA PRO A 456 -3.86 20.94 19.29
C PRO A 456 -3.71 19.54 19.87
N SER A 457 -3.80 18.54 19.01
CA SER A 457 -3.35 17.19 19.34
C SER A 457 -1.81 17.15 19.42
N GLU A 458 -1.25 16.14 20.09
CA GLU A 458 0.20 15.96 20.26
C GLU A 458 0.99 15.99 18.94
N ASN A 459 0.36 15.60 17.82
CA ASN A 459 0.97 15.54 16.49
C ASN A 459 0.53 16.69 15.55
N ALA A 460 -0.20 17.69 16.04
CA ALA A 460 -0.67 18.79 15.21
C ALA A 460 0.47 19.75 14.85
N ASN A 461 0.63 20.05 13.56
CA ASN A 461 1.55 21.08 13.12
C ASN A 461 0.85 22.45 13.16
N LEU A 462 0.93 23.11 14.32
CA LEU A 462 0.29 24.40 14.57
C LEU A 462 0.67 25.47 13.53
N ARG A 463 1.93 25.48 13.06
CA ARG A 463 2.38 26.47 12.06
C ARG A 463 1.67 26.33 10.72
N LEU A 464 1.32 25.10 10.31
CA LEU A 464 0.54 24.86 9.10
C LEU A 464 -0.93 25.24 9.27
N ILE A 465 -1.50 25.03 10.46
CA ILE A 465 -2.87 25.48 10.78
C ILE A 465 -2.93 27.01 10.78
N GLU A 466 -1.94 27.67 11.38
CA GLU A 466 -1.81 29.13 11.38
C GLU A 466 -1.61 29.70 9.97
N LEU A 467 -0.84 29.01 9.12
CA LEU A 467 -0.71 29.37 7.70
C LEU A 467 -2.08 29.40 7.02
N MET A 468 -2.90 28.36 7.16
CA MET A 468 -4.24 28.32 6.55
C MET A 468 -5.21 29.36 7.12
N LEU A 469 -5.04 29.75 8.39
CA LEU A 469 -5.91 30.73 9.05
C LEU A 469 -5.58 32.18 8.66
N ASN A 470 -4.34 32.46 8.29
CA ASN A 470 -3.84 33.83 8.11
C ASN A 470 -3.40 34.15 6.68
N GLU A 471 -3.10 33.13 5.86
CA GLU A 471 -2.52 33.26 4.52
C GLU A 471 -3.26 32.38 3.49
N PRO A 472 -3.11 32.64 2.17
CA PRO A 472 -2.44 33.81 1.61
C PRO A 472 -3.35 35.05 1.65
N ASN A 473 -2.86 36.20 1.19
CA ASN A 473 -3.69 37.39 0.98
C ASN A 473 -3.50 37.97 -0.43
N ILE A 474 -3.63 37.13 -1.46
CA ILE A 474 -3.36 37.49 -2.86
C ILE A 474 -4.39 38.51 -3.34
N THR A 475 -3.91 39.67 -3.79
CA THR A 475 -4.74 40.77 -4.27
C THR A 475 -5.04 40.65 -5.78
N LYS A 476 -6.13 41.29 -6.22
CA LYS A 476 -6.44 41.44 -7.66
C LYS A 476 -5.29 42.08 -8.45
N SER A 477 -4.60 43.04 -7.84
CA SER A 477 -3.45 43.72 -8.47
C SER A 477 -2.30 42.74 -8.75
N GLU A 478 -2.07 41.78 -7.85
CA GLU A 478 -1.06 40.74 -8.03
C GLU A 478 -1.48 39.73 -9.10
N LEU A 479 -2.74 39.28 -9.10
CA LEU A 479 -3.26 38.40 -10.15
C LEU A 479 -3.12 39.03 -11.54
N ASN A 480 -3.42 40.32 -11.67
CA ASN A 480 -3.30 41.06 -12.94
C ASN A 480 -1.86 41.14 -13.48
N LYS A 481 -0.84 40.91 -12.64
CA LYS A 481 0.57 40.85 -13.08
C LYS A 481 0.90 39.53 -13.78
N ILE A 482 0.10 38.48 -13.58
CA ILE A 482 0.33 37.16 -14.18
C ILE A 482 0.00 37.21 -15.67
N GLN A 483 1.05 37.12 -16.51
CA GLN A 483 0.93 37.13 -17.99
C GLN A 483 1.16 35.75 -18.62
N ASN A 484 1.54 34.76 -17.82
CA ASN A 484 1.72 33.37 -18.23
C ASN A 484 0.34 32.69 -18.38
N PRO A 485 0.19 31.70 -19.27
CA PRO A 485 -1.04 30.89 -19.31
C PRO A 485 -1.27 30.15 -17.98
N VAL A 486 -2.50 30.21 -17.48
CA VAL A 486 -2.92 29.54 -16.24
C VAL A 486 -4.13 28.66 -16.50
N LEU A 487 -4.12 27.45 -15.96
CA LEU A 487 -5.32 26.61 -15.86
C LEU A 487 -5.76 26.57 -14.39
N VAL A 488 -6.93 27.12 -14.11
CA VAL A 488 -7.57 27.13 -12.79
C VAL A 488 -8.53 25.95 -12.72
N ILE A 489 -8.32 25.05 -11.76
CA ILE A 489 -9.13 23.85 -11.57
C ILE A 489 -9.72 23.84 -10.16
N ALA A 490 -10.98 23.46 -10.01
CA ALA A 490 -11.59 23.16 -8.70
C ALA A 490 -12.63 22.04 -8.84
N GLY A 491 -12.94 21.38 -7.73
CA GLY A 491 -14.12 20.51 -7.65
C GLY A 491 -15.41 21.33 -7.62
N GLU A 492 -16.52 20.78 -8.11
CA GLU A 492 -17.85 21.40 -7.98
C GLU A 492 -18.29 21.54 -6.51
N LYS A 493 -17.84 20.63 -5.65
CA LYS A 493 -18.16 20.57 -4.21
C LYS A 493 -16.93 20.91 -3.35
N ASP A 494 -16.05 21.76 -3.87
CA ASP A 494 -14.83 22.17 -3.18
C ASP A 494 -15.14 22.99 -1.91
N GLU A 495 -14.27 22.88 -0.91
CA GLU A 495 -14.29 23.73 0.29
C GLU A 495 -13.95 25.19 -0.04
N VAL A 496 -13.23 25.41 -1.16
CA VAL A 496 -13.03 26.73 -1.76
C VAL A 496 -14.30 27.16 -2.48
N LYS A 497 -14.81 28.34 -2.13
CA LYS A 497 -16.00 28.91 -2.77
C LYS A 497 -15.74 29.15 -4.25
N GLU A 498 -16.64 28.66 -5.10
CA GLU A 498 -16.56 28.82 -6.55
C GLU A 498 -16.40 30.28 -7.00
N SER A 499 -16.98 31.25 -6.27
CA SER A 499 -16.82 32.68 -6.56
C SER A 499 -15.36 33.14 -6.48
N TYR A 500 -14.57 32.58 -5.54
CA TYR A 500 -13.15 32.87 -5.40
C TYR A 500 -12.32 32.18 -6.49
N THR A 501 -12.65 30.94 -6.85
CA THR A 501 -12.04 30.25 -7.98
C THR A 501 -12.25 31.03 -9.29
N LYS A 502 -13.47 31.54 -9.51
CA LYS A 502 -13.79 32.41 -10.66
C LYS A 502 -13.05 33.75 -10.58
N GLU A 503 -12.91 34.33 -9.39
CA GLU A 503 -12.16 35.57 -9.20
C GLU A 503 -10.69 35.41 -9.63
N ILE A 504 -10.05 34.28 -9.30
CA ILE A 504 -8.69 33.99 -9.79
C ILE A 504 -8.65 34.02 -11.32
N GLN A 505 -9.54 33.27 -11.97
CA GLN A 505 -9.55 33.18 -13.44
C GLN A 505 -9.86 34.54 -14.10
N GLN A 506 -10.78 35.31 -13.57
CA GLN A 506 -11.21 36.59 -14.16
C GLN A 506 -10.14 37.68 -14.08
N ASN A 507 -9.22 37.60 -13.10
CA ASN A 507 -8.15 38.59 -12.91
C ASN A 507 -6.80 38.15 -13.50
N ILE A 508 -6.77 37.06 -14.29
CA ILE A 508 -5.57 36.61 -15.01
C ILE A 508 -5.90 36.56 -16.51
N SER A 509 -5.19 37.35 -17.32
CA SER A 509 -5.54 37.59 -18.72
C SER A 509 -5.54 36.33 -19.61
N LYS A 510 -4.72 35.33 -19.27
CA LYS A 510 -4.58 34.06 -20.00
C LYS A 510 -5.02 32.85 -19.18
N ALA A 511 -6.01 33.02 -18.30
CA ALA A 511 -6.52 31.94 -17.48
C ALA A 511 -7.72 31.21 -18.10
N GLU A 512 -7.65 29.87 -18.09
CA GLU A 512 -8.76 28.96 -18.38
C GLU A 512 -9.33 28.41 -17.06
N LEU A 513 -10.63 28.16 -16.99
CA LEU A 513 -11.29 27.57 -15.82
C LEU A 513 -11.83 26.17 -16.14
N LEU A 514 -11.61 25.22 -15.23
CA LEU A 514 -12.22 23.91 -15.24
C LEU A 514 -12.82 23.60 -13.86
N ILE A 515 -14.15 23.53 -13.77
CA ILE A 515 -14.85 22.99 -12.61
C ILE A 515 -15.17 21.52 -12.90
N ILE A 516 -14.69 20.61 -12.06
CA ILE A 516 -14.89 19.17 -12.25
C ILE A 516 -16.15 18.73 -11.50
N PRO A 517 -17.18 18.22 -12.20
CA PRO A 517 -18.45 17.86 -11.59
C PRO A 517 -18.29 16.68 -10.62
N ASN A 518 -19.11 16.65 -9.57
CA ASN A 518 -19.11 15.59 -8.56
C ASN A 518 -17.75 15.36 -7.85
N SER A 519 -16.89 16.39 -7.79
CA SER A 519 -15.63 16.33 -7.06
C SER A 519 -15.53 17.39 -5.98
N THR A 520 -14.79 17.07 -4.92
CA THR A 520 -14.51 17.94 -3.78
C THR A 520 -13.14 18.62 -3.94
N HIS A 521 -12.54 19.09 -2.84
CA HIS A 521 -11.17 19.61 -2.83
C HIS A 521 -10.12 18.56 -3.23
N TYR A 522 -10.47 17.27 -3.14
CA TYR A 522 -9.56 16.13 -3.36
C TYR A 522 -9.56 15.62 -4.81
N VAL A 523 -9.78 16.49 -5.79
CA VAL A 523 -9.76 16.15 -7.23
C VAL A 523 -8.57 15.24 -7.64
N PRO A 524 -7.31 15.47 -7.20
CA PRO A 524 -6.19 14.60 -7.57
C PRO A 524 -6.35 13.14 -7.17
N PHE A 525 -7.14 12.90 -6.12
CA PHE A 525 -7.49 11.57 -5.64
C PHE A 525 -8.74 11.01 -6.29
N GLU A 526 -9.80 11.80 -6.35
CA GLU A 526 -11.14 11.37 -6.75
C GLU A 526 -11.29 11.15 -8.26
N GLN A 527 -10.74 12.06 -9.07
CA GLN A 527 -10.89 12.06 -10.52
C GLN A 527 -9.55 12.26 -11.24
N PRO A 528 -8.53 11.42 -10.93
CA PRO A 528 -7.16 11.58 -11.42
C PRO A 528 -7.11 11.53 -12.95
N LYS A 529 -7.91 10.68 -13.59
CA LYS A 529 -7.94 10.55 -15.06
C LYS A 529 -8.38 11.84 -15.73
N ILE A 530 -9.52 12.40 -15.30
CA ILE A 530 -10.08 13.64 -15.86
C ILE A 530 -9.13 14.81 -15.61
N LEU A 531 -8.61 14.91 -14.38
CA LEU A 531 -7.61 15.91 -14.02
C LEU A 531 -6.37 15.81 -14.91
N ASN A 532 -5.77 14.62 -14.99
CA ASN A 532 -4.51 14.39 -15.69
C ASN A 532 -4.65 14.69 -17.20
N GLU A 533 -5.75 14.25 -17.82
CA GLU A 533 -6.03 14.51 -19.23
C GLU A 533 -6.23 16.01 -19.51
N ALA A 534 -6.95 16.73 -18.64
CA ALA A 534 -7.15 18.17 -18.78
C ALA A 534 -5.83 18.95 -18.65
N ILE A 535 -5.01 18.63 -17.65
CA ILE A 535 -3.69 19.23 -17.44
C ILE A 535 -2.79 18.93 -18.64
N LEU A 536 -2.73 17.68 -19.12
CA LEU A 536 -1.91 17.32 -20.28
C LEU A 536 -2.35 18.07 -21.54
N LYS A 537 -3.67 18.20 -21.76
CA LYS A 537 -4.21 18.96 -22.89
C LYS A 537 -3.78 20.43 -22.82
N PHE A 538 -3.85 21.05 -21.65
CA PHE A 538 -3.43 22.43 -21.45
C PHE A 538 -1.92 22.62 -21.62
N LEU A 539 -1.11 21.72 -21.08
CA LEU A 539 0.35 21.74 -21.22
C LEU A 539 0.79 21.61 -22.69
N LYS A 540 0.03 20.90 -23.54
CA LYS A 540 0.32 20.73 -24.97
C LYS A 540 -0.12 21.87 -25.90
N LYS A 541 -0.93 22.82 -25.43
CA LYS A 541 -1.32 24.02 -26.21
C LYS A 541 -0.12 24.92 -26.50
#